data_AF-A0A174KS18-F1
#
_entry.id   AF-A0A174KS18-F1
#
_cell.length_a   1.000
_cell.length_b   1.000
_cell.length_c   1.000
_cell.angle_alpha   90.00
_cell.angle_beta   90.00
_cell.angle_gamma   90.00
#
_symmetry.space_group_name_H-M   'P 1'
#
loop_
_entity.id
_entity.type
_entity.pdbx_description
1 polymer ?
#
loop_
_entity_poly.entity_id
_entity_poly.type
_entity_poly.pdbx_seq_one_letter_code
_entity_poly.pdbx_strand_id
1 'polypeptide(L)' 'MSKYNKVKGYYGDGYWSIGMVRNAVGRWITAEEYKEITGQDY' A
#
# COMPACT_ATOMS: atom_id res chain seq x y z
N MET A 1 3.65 -11.21 -10.22
CA MET A 1 2.76 -10.49 -9.29
C MET A 1 3.41 -9.16 -8.95
N SER A 2 2.77 -8.02 -9.24
CA SER A 2 3.36 -6.69 -9.00
C SER A 2 3.50 -6.43 -7.49
N LYS A 3 4.44 -5.55 -7.12
CA LYS A 3 4.60 -5.12 -5.72
C LYS A 3 3.31 -4.47 -5.20
N TYR A 4 2.64 -3.68 -6.04
CA TYR A 4 1.30 -3.13 -5.77
C TYR A 4 0.29 -4.20 -5.35
N ASN A 5 0.10 -5.26 -6.14
CA ASN A 5 -0.89 -6.30 -5.83
C ASN A 5 -0.59 -7.00 -4.50
N LYS A 6 0.69 -7.15 -4.13
CA LYS A 6 1.08 -7.69 -2.83
C LYS A 6 0.70 -6.74 -1.70
N VAL A 7 1.02 -5.45 -1.82
CA VAL A 7 0.71 -4.46 -0.78
C VAL A 7 -0.80 -4.29 -0.62
N LYS A 8 -1.53 -4.24 -1.74
CA LYS A 8 -3.01 -4.19 -1.75
C LYS A 8 -3.61 -5.42 -1.08
N GLY A 9 -3.11 -6.62 -1.39
CA GLY A 9 -3.52 -7.86 -0.74
C GLY A 9 -3.24 -7.83 0.76
N TYR A 10 -2.01 -7.53 1.18
CA TYR A 10 -1.66 -7.47 2.60
C TYR A 10 -2.47 -6.45 3.40
N TYR A 11 -2.80 -5.30 2.80
CA TYR A 11 -3.65 -4.31 3.44
C TYR A 11 -5.11 -4.78 3.51
N GLY A 12 -5.66 -5.31 2.41
CA GLY A 12 -7.03 -5.81 2.35
C GLY A 12 -7.29 -7.02 3.25
N ASP A 13 -6.29 -7.90 3.39
CA ASP A 13 -6.34 -9.08 4.25
C ASP A 13 -6.03 -8.73 5.73
N GLY A 14 -5.69 -7.47 6.03
CA GLY A 14 -5.40 -6.99 7.39
C GLY A 14 -4.01 -7.35 7.93
N TYR A 15 -3.13 -7.95 7.13
CA TYR A 15 -1.74 -8.24 7.53
C TYR A 15 -0.91 -6.97 7.71
N TRP A 16 -1.22 -5.92 6.96
CA TRP A 16 -0.48 -4.66 7.00
C TRP A 16 -1.36 -3.53 7.52
N SER A 17 -0.81 -2.76 8.44
CA SER A 17 -1.42 -1.51 8.88
C SER A 17 -1.14 -0.38 7.88
N ILE A 18 -1.91 0.70 7.95
CA ILE A 18 -1.74 1.85 7.08
C ILE A 18 -0.31 2.45 7.16
N GLY A 19 0.33 2.42 8.34
CA GLY A 19 1.71 2.86 8.51
C GLY A 19 2.72 1.98 7.77
N MET A 20 2.46 0.67 7.64
CA MET A 20 3.28 -0.24 6.82
C MET A 20 3.12 0.06 5.33
N VAL A 21 1.88 0.31 4.88
CA VAL A 21 1.60 0.72 3.49
C VAL A 21 2.28 2.07 3.20
N ARG A 22 2.30 2.99 4.17
CA ARG A 22 2.98 4.29 4.07
C ARG A 22 4.49 4.11 3.89
N ASN A 23 5.12 3.24 4.67
CA ASN A 23 6.55 2.94 4.55
C ASN A 23 6.94 2.24 3.22
N ALA A 24 5.97 1.64 2.53
CA ALA A 24 6.18 1.04 1.22
C ALA A 24 6.18 2.06 0.07
N VAL A 25 5.71 3.29 0.31
CA VAL A 25 5.74 4.36 -0.69
C VAL A 25 7.17 4.76 -1.02
N GLY A 26 7.47 4.90 -2.30
CA GLY A 26 8.81 5.18 -2.83
C GLY A 26 9.74 3.96 -2.88
N ARG A 27 9.33 2.79 -2.37
CA ARG A 27 10.14 1.54 -2.38
C ARG A 27 9.44 0.41 -3.15
N TRP A 28 8.14 0.28 -2.94
CA TRP A 28 7.30 -0.80 -3.47
C TRP A 28 6.11 -0.26 -4.24
N ILE A 29 5.54 0.84 -3.78
CA ILE A 29 4.40 1.51 -4.39
C ILE A 29 4.66 3.02 -4.51
N THR A 30 3.85 3.71 -5.31
CA THR A 30 3.84 5.17 -5.42
C THR A 30 2.85 5.80 -4.43
N ALA A 31 2.88 7.13 -4.30
CA ALA A 31 1.90 7.86 -3.48
C ALA A 31 0.48 7.75 -4.05
N GLU A 32 0.34 7.69 -5.38
CA GLU A 32 -0.94 7.46 -6.05
C GLU A 32 -1.49 6.06 -5.72
N GLU A 33 -0.63 5.05 -5.78
CA GLU A 33 -0.98 3.67 -5.42
C GLU A 33 -1.32 3.54 -3.93
N TYR A 34 -0.64 4.27 -3.05
CA TYR A 34 -1.01 4.34 -1.63
C TYR A 34 -2.42 4.88 -1.44
N LYS A 35 -2.78 5.94 -2.17
CA LYS A 35 -4.12 6.51 -2.16
C LYS A 35 -5.16 5.53 -2.70
N GLU A 36 -4.85 4.76 -3.74
CA GLU A 36 -5.74 3.70 -4.22
C GLU A 36 -5.94 2.57 -3.21
N ILE A 37 -4.89 2.16 -2.49
CA ILE A 37 -4.94 1.06 -1.53
C ILE A 37 -5.69 1.48 -0.25
N THR A 38 -5.40 2.68 0.25
CA THR A 38 -5.82 3.13 1.59
C THR A 38 -6.99 4.11 1.58
N GLY A 39 -7.25 4.76 0.44
CA GLY A 39 -8.21 5.87 0.31
C GLY A 39 -7.72 7.18 0.93
N GLN A 40 -6.49 7.25 1.44
CA GLN A 40 -5.92 8.43 2.09
C GLN A 40 -4.88 9.10 1.22
N ASP A 41 -4.82 10.43 1.29
CA ASP A 41 -3.68 11.17 0.76
C ASP A 41 -2.42 10.88 1.59
N TYR A 42 -1.28 10.75 0.89
CA TYR A 42 0.02 10.34 1.44
C TYR A 42 0.83 11.52 2.00
#